data_AF-A0A562NQ10-F1
#
_entry.id   AF-A0A562NQ10-F1
#
_cell.length_a   1.000
_cell.length_b   1.000
_cell.length_c   1.000
_cell.angle_alpha   90.00
_cell.angle_beta   90.00
_cell.angle_gamma   90.00
#
_symmetry.space_group_name_H-M   'P 1'
#
loop_
_entity.id
_entity.type
_entity.pdbx_description
1 polymer ?
#
loop_
_entity_poly.entity_id
_entity_poly.type
_entity_poly.pdbx_seq_one_letter_code
_entity_poly.pdbx_strand_id
1 'polypeptide(L)'
;MSATVPRPDQSTPTIRKLAATLPCVDPIVPSPERQAILLLGKAIEEIRLRAPHGFGIGHEGNYPHAAVAALVAAVTGTAPAPTIEELTASQTAWFSSNDEEIWHGGPYDTREEAEAGAKAEEHRLIVRATKGPIRVSRFFDQESFIEQAEEALYDVANEDGDPLLDFLPEVNLDMQERVRAAIDEWQIAHRLSPVAWRFDSSDPVEIAAWATGGAA
;
A
#
# COMPACT_ATOMS: atom_id res chain seq x y z
N MET A 1 -64.47 -11.39 61.82
CA MET A 1 -64.23 -9.97 62.15
C MET A 1 -62.85 -9.61 61.61
N SER A 2 -62.78 -9.02 60.42
CA SER A 2 -61.49 -8.67 59.80
C SER A 2 -61.43 -7.16 59.59
N ALA A 3 -60.44 -6.54 60.23
CA ALA A 3 -60.15 -5.12 60.18
C ALA A 3 -59.15 -4.77 59.06
N THR A 4 -59.26 -3.53 58.60
CA THR A 4 -58.69 -2.92 57.40
C THR A 4 -57.21 -2.48 57.55
N VAL A 5 -56.37 -2.93 56.60
CA VAL A 5 -55.31 -2.28 55.75
C VAL A 5 -54.47 -1.09 56.30
N PRO A 6 -53.15 -1.00 55.99
CA PRO A 6 -52.68 -0.21 54.84
C PRO A 6 -51.61 -0.88 53.95
N ARG A 7 -51.57 -0.46 52.67
CA ARG A 7 -50.66 -0.89 51.57
C ARG A 7 -49.19 -0.49 51.81
N PRO A 8 -48.24 -1.28 51.27
CA PRO A 8 -46.96 -0.75 50.80
C PRO A 8 -46.80 -0.89 49.27
N ASP A 9 -46.56 0.26 48.67
CA ASP A 9 -45.66 0.59 47.57
C ASP A 9 -45.31 -0.46 46.50
N GLN A 10 -45.61 -0.10 45.25
CA GLN A 10 -45.22 -0.81 44.04
C GLN A 10 -43.78 -0.44 43.69
N SER A 11 -42.87 -1.41 43.74
CA SER A 11 -41.62 -1.35 42.98
C SER A 11 -41.07 -2.76 42.75
N THR A 12 -41.30 -3.27 41.54
CA THR A 12 -40.53 -4.38 40.97
C THR A 12 -40.44 -4.14 39.46
N PRO A 13 -39.59 -4.90 38.77
CA PRO A 13 -38.19 -4.61 38.47
C PRO A 13 -38.08 -4.06 37.03
N THR A 14 -36.90 -3.61 36.60
CA THR A 14 -36.36 -3.89 35.24
C THR A 14 -35.02 -3.19 35.10
N ILE A 15 -33.96 -4.00 35.10
CA ILE A 15 -32.66 -3.67 34.52
C ILE A 15 -32.88 -3.45 33.02
N ARG A 16 -32.94 -2.19 32.57
CA ARG A 16 -32.66 -1.78 31.18
C ARG A 16 -32.56 -0.26 31.08
N LYS A 17 -31.54 0.19 30.34
CA LYS A 17 -31.30 1.54 29.79
C LYS A 17 -30.93 2.65 30.79
N LEU A 18 -29.63 2.75 31.07
CA LEU A 18 -28.93 4.03 31.24
C LEU A 18 -27.41 3.83 31.05
N ALA A 19 -27.04 3.58 29.80
CA ALA A 19 -25.68 3.77 29.30
C ALA A 19 -25.81 4.48 27.95
N ALA A 20 -26.17 5.75 28.00
CA ALA A 20 -26.11 6.65 26.88
C ALA A 20 -25.54 7.97 27.38
N THR A 21 -24.54 8.44 26.66
CA THR A 21 -23.91 9.77 26.75
C THR A 21 -22.82 9.95 27.81
N LEU A 22 -21.75 9.16 27.70
CA LEU A 22 -20.41 9.70 27.91
C LEU A 22 -19.74 9.77 26.53
N PRO A 23 -19.13 10.90 26.13
CA PRO A 23 -18.35 10.93 24.90
C PRO A 23 -17.21 9.92 25.04
N CYS A 24 -17.14 8.99 24.08
CA CYS A 24 -15.96 8.18 23.85
C CYS A 24 -14.82 9.15 23.57
N VAL A 25 -13.92 9.35 24.55
CA VAL A 25 -12.66 10.01 24.30
C VAL A 25 -11.85 9.01 23.49
N ASP A 26 -11.75 9.24 22.18
CA ASP A 26 -10.85 8.48 21.33
C ASP A 26 -9.47 8.43 22.00
N PRO A 27 -8.78 7.27 22.03
CA PRO A 27 -7.39 7.27 22.44
C PRO A 27 -6.67 8.24 21.53
N ILE A 28 -6.12 9.32 22.10
CA ILE A 28 -5.38 10.35 21.37
C ILE A 28 -4.24 9.62 20.66
N VAL A 29 -4.43 9.32 19.37
CA VAL A 29 -3.36 8.86 18.50
C VAL A 29 -2.41 10.06 18.40
N PRO A 30 -1.16 9.95 18.88
CA PRO A 30 -0.24 11.07 18.79
C PRO A 30 -0.08 11.42 17.31
N SER A 31 -0.24 12.71 16.99
CA SER A 31 0.02 13.22 15.64
C SER A 31 1.41 12.75 15.15
N PRO A 32 1.63 12.63 13.84
CA PRO A 32 2.93 12.22 13.29
C PRO A 32 4.11 13.01 13.90
N GLU A 33 3.88 14.30 14.18
CA GLU A 33 4.83 15.19 14.86
C GLU A 33 5.13 14.76 16.31
N ARG A 34 4.12 14.33 17.07
CA ARG A 34 4.31 13.81 18.44
C ARG A 34 5.01 12.45 18.46
N GLN A 35 4.79 11.61 17.44
CA GLN A 35 5.54 10.36 17.29
C GLN A 35 7.01 10.60 16.97
N ALA A 36 7.31 11.60 16.12
CA ALA A 36 8.68 12.01 15.83
C ALA A 36 9.41 12.53 17.09
N ILE A 37 8.74 13.34 17.92
CA ILE A 37 9.29 13.83 19.19
C ILE A 37 9.57 12.68 20.18
N LEU A 38 8.67 11.68 20.26
CA LEU A 38 8.83 10.49 21.10
C LEU A 38 10.00 9.61 20.64
N LEU A 39 10.18 9.45 19.33
CA LEU A 39 11.31 8.71 18.75
C LEU A 39 12.63 9.45 18.98
N LEU A 40 12.65 10.78 18.86
CA LEU A 40 13.80 11.60 19.21
C LEU A 40 14.18 11.46 20.69
N GLY A 41 13.19 11.52 21.59
CA GLY A 41 13.41 11.38 23.04
C GLY A 41 14.05 10.04 23.40
N LYS A 42 13.59 8.94 22.78
CA LYS A 42 14.18 7.61 22.97
C LYS A 42 15.60 7.50 22.41
N ALA A 43 15.85 8.05 21.23
CA ALA A 43 17.18 8.02 20.62
C ALA A 43 18.20 8.83 21.44
N ILE A 44 17.80 9.98 21.98
CA ILE A 44 18.63 10.81 22.85
C ILE A 44 18.96 10.10 24.17
N GLU A 45 17.98 9.44 24.80
CA GLU A 45 18.22 8.64 26.01
C GLU A 45 19.12 7.43 25.74
N GLU A 46 18.99 6.77 24.59
CA GLU A 46 19.88 5.65 24.22
C GLU A 46 21.33 6.12 24.01
N ILE A 47 21.54 7.29 23.41
CA ILE A 47 22.86 7.92 23.27
C ILE A 47 23.43 8.28 24.65
N ARG A 48 22.59 8.81 25.55
CA ARG A 48 22.98 9.18 26.91
C ARG A 48 23.37 7.96 27.76
N LEU A 49 22.65 6.85 27.60
CA LEU A 49 22.93 5.58 28.30
C LEU A 49 24.20 4.90 27.80
N ARG A 50 24.58 5.09 26.53
CA ARG A 50 25.78 4.48 25.92
C ARG A 50 27.06 5.30 26.10
N ALA A 51 26.99 6.54 26.57
CA ALA A 51 28.15 7.41 26.79
C ALA A 51 28.08 8.13 28.16
N PRO A 52 28.43 7.46 29.28
CA PRO A 52 28.24 8.02 30.61
C PRO A 52 29.28 9.08 31.04
N HIS A 53 30.25 9.45 30.19
CA HIS A 53 31.31 10.38 30.57
C HIS A 53 31.56 11.49 29.55
N GLY A 54 31.29 12.73 29.99
CA GLY A 54 32.03 13.93 29.59
C GLY A 54 31.69 14.53 28.23
N PHE A 55 30.73 15.45 28.20
CA PHE A 55 30.59 16.43 27.12
C PHE A 55 31.73 17.46 27.25
N GLY A 56 32.93 17.08 26.83
CA GLY A 56 34.13 17.92 26.81
C GLY A 56 34.33 18.52 25.42
N ILE A 57 34.31 19.85 25.33
CA ILE A 57 34.70 20.59 24.13
C ILE A 57 36.21 20.42 23.95
N GLY A 58 36.62 19.67 22.92
CA GLY A 58 37.99 19.65 22.41
C GLY A 58 38.66 18.27 22.42
N HIS A 59 38.66 17.60 21.27
CA HIS A 59 39.87 17.16 20.54
C HIS A 59 39.44 16.39 19.28
N GLU A 60 40.12 16.65 18.17
CA GLU A 60 39.94 15.97 16.89
C GLU A 60 40.12 14.44 17.06
N GLY A 61 39.05 13.67 16.85
CA GLY A 61 39.09 12.22 16.97
C GLY A 61 37.73 11.57 16.76
N ASN A 62 37.46 11.17 15.51
CA ASN A 62 36.52 10.11 15.10
C ASN A 62 35.21 9.99 15.92
N TYR A 63 34.39 11.04 15.92
CA TYR A 63 32.96 10.89 16.19
C TYR A 63 32.31 10.12 15.03
N PRO A 64 31.24 9.34 15.23
CA PRO A 64 30.53 8.71 14.13
C PRO A 64 29.80 9.81 13.36
N HIS A 65 30.53 10.47 12.47
CA HIS A 65 30.05 11.52 11.58
C HIS A 65 28.83 11.02 10.80
N ALA A 66 28.77 9.72 10.53
CA ALA A 66 27.63 9.04 9.92
C ALA A 66 26.37 8.99 10.81
N ALA A 67 26.51 8.74 12.11
CA ALA A 67 25.35 8.66 13.02
C ALA A 67 24.76 10.05 13.30
N VAL A 68 25.63 11.05 13.48
CA VAL A 68 25.20 12.45 13.63
C VAL A 68 24.65 12.99 12.31
N ALA A 69 25.25 12.66 11.17
CA ALA A 69 24.70 13.06 9.85
C ALA A 69 23.37 12.38 9.55
N ALA A 70 23.18 11.10 9.90
CA ALA A 70 21.90 10.40 9.75
C ALA A 70 20.82 10.99 10.66
N LEU A 71 21.17 11.36 11.89
CA LEU A 71 20.27 12.04 12.81
C LEU A 71 19.93 13.45 12.32
N VAL A 72 20.90 14.21 11.84
CA VAL A 72 20.68 15.53 11.24
C VAL A 72 19.80 15.41 10.00
N ALA A 73 20.07 14.48 9.08
CA ALA A 73 19.25 14.27 7.89
C ALA A 73 17.81 13.83 8.22
N ALA A 74 17.63 13.03 9.27
CA ALA A 74 16.31 12.64 9.77
C ALA A 74 15.57 13.82 10.44
N VAL A 75 16.30 14.74 11.08
CA VAL A 75 15.77 15.95 11.75
C VAL A 75 15.52 17.09 10.76
N THR A 76 16.30 17.20 9.68
CA THR A 76 16.19 18.24 8.65
C THR A 76 15.35 17.83 7.44
N GLY A 77 14.82 16.60 7.41
CA GLY A 77 13.97 16.11 6.32
C GLY A 77 14.68 16.00 4.96
N THR A 78 16.01 15.89 4.95
CA THR A 78 16.83 15.91 3.72
C THR A 78 17.15 14.51 3.17
N ALA A 79 16.53 13.45 3.69
CA ALA A 79 16.52 12.19 2.96
C ALA A 79 15.68 12.38 1.69
N PRO A 80 16.18 12.03 0.49
CA PRO A 80 15.34 12.06 -0.71
C PRO A 80 14.09 11.22 -0.46
N ALA A 81 12.93 11.73 -0.87
CA ALA A 81 11.70 10.97 -0.79
C ALA A 81 11.89 9.63 -1.52
N PRO A 82 11.40 8.51 -0.95
CA PRO A 82 11.52 7.22 -1.61
C PRO A 82 10.81 7.26 -2.97
N THR A 83 11.42 6.66 -3.97
CA THR A 83 10.74 6.37 -5.25
C THR A 83 9.65 5.32 -5.05
N ILE A 84 8.72 5.20 -6.00
CA ILE A 84 7.68 4.17 -5.96
C ILE A 84 8.31 2.78 -5.89
N GLU A 85 9.38 2.55 -6.65
CA GLU A 85 10.14 1.31 -6.71
C GLU A 85 10.76 0.91 -5.35
N GLU A 86 11.08 1.90 -4.52
CA GLU A 86 11.65 1.68 -3.18
C GLU A 86 10.60 1.42 -2.10
N LEU A 87 9.30 1.61 -2.40
CA LEU A 87 8.23 1.37 -1.43
C LEU A 87 8.04 -0.12 -1.11
N THR A 88 8.47 -1.03 -1.98
CA THR A 88 8.42 -2.48 -1.71
C THR A 88 9.52 -3.22 -2.46
N ALA A 89 10.21 -4.13 -1.77
CA ALA A 89 11.23 -4.97 -2.37
C ALA A 89 10.64 -5.85 -3.49
N SER A 90 11.24 -5.77 -4.68
CA SER A 90 10.91 -6.63 -5.80
C SER A 90 11.22 -8.09 -5.49
N GLN A 91 10.32 -8.98 -5.89
CA GLN A 91 10.42 -10.42 -5.76
C GLN A 91 10.19 -11.09 -7.11
N THR A 92 10.77 -12.26 -7.30
CA THR A 92 10.52 -13.14 -8.44
C THR A 92 10.25 -14.54 -7.92
N ALA A 93 9.28 -15.23 -8.49
CA ALA A 93 8.99 -16.62 -8.17
C ALA A 93 8.46 -17.33 -9.42
N TRP A 94 8.59 -18.64 -9.42
CA TRP A 94 8.02 -19.49 -10.46
C TRP A 94 6.64 -19.97 -10.06
N PHE A 95 5.81 -20.16 -11.08
CA PHE A 95 4.43 -20.63 -10.97
C PHE A 95 4.19 -21.73 -12.00
N SER A 96 3.18 -22.56 -11.74
CA SER A 96 2.76 -23.63 -12.65
C SER A 96 1.25 -23.62 -12.82
N SER A 97 0.76 -23.93 -14.02
CA SER A 97 -0.67 -24.05 -14.29
C SER A 97 -0.98 -24.88 -15.54
N ASN A 98 -2.27 -25.09 -15.82
CA ASN A 98 -2.79 -25.53 -17.11
C ASN A 98 -3.42 -24.39 -17.92
N ASP A 99 -3.49 -23.20 -17.34
CA ASP A 99 -4.14 -22.01 -17.87
C ASP A 99 -3.17 -20.81 -17.80
N GLU A 100 -3.11 -19.99 -18.86
CA GLU A 100 -2.22 -18.82 -18.91
C GLU A 100 -2.78 -17.60 -18.14
N GLU A 101 -4.07 -17.59 -17.83
CA GLU A 101 -4.76 -16.54 -17.09
C GLU A 101 -4.76 -16.78 -15.57
N ILE A 102 -4.78 -18.05 -15.15
CA ILE A 102 -4.88 -18.43 -13.73
C ILE A 102 -3.73 -19.34 -13.34
N TRP A 103 -2.89 -18.90 -12.40
CA TRP A 103 -1.71 -19.63 -11.95
C TRP A 103 -1.92 -20.28 -10.57
N HIS A 104 -2.19 -21.58 -10.56
CA HIS A 104 -2.60 -22.32 -9.35
C HIS A 104 -1.45 -22.88 -8.51
N GLY A 105 -0.32 -23.26 -9.13
CA GLY A 105 0.83 -23.80 -8.41
C GLY A 105 1.93 -22.76 -8.20
N GLY A 106 2.60 -22.84 -7.05
CA GLY A 106 3.63 -21.89 -6.60
C GLY A 106 3.14 -21.01 -5.44
N PRO A 107 3.90 -19.97 -5.06
CA PRO A 107 5.20 -19.57 -5.62
C PRO A 107 6.32 -20.60 -5.32
N TYR A 108 7.21 -20.82 -6.29
CA TYR A 108 8.43 -21.63 -6.15
C TYR A 108 9.67 -20.74 -6.30
N ASP A 109 10.75 -21.06 -5.60
CA ASP A 109 11.97 -20.24 -5.62
C ASP A 109 12.79 -20.52 -6.88
N THR A 110 12.70 -21.73 -7.43
CA THR A 110 13.48 -22.19 -8.58
C THR A 110 12.62 -22.76 -9.71
N ARG A 111 13.18 -22.79 -10.93
CA ARG A 111 12.52 -23.39 -12.10
C ARG A 111 12.33 -24.90 -11.89
N GLU A 112 13.30 -25.56 -11.27
CA GLU A 112 13.30 -26.99 -11.00
C GLU A 112 12.20 -27.39 -10.00
N GLU A 113 11.97 -26.57 -8.98
CA GLU A 113 10.83 -26.75 -8.06
C GLU A 113 9.50 -26.55 -8.79
N ALA A 114 9.42 -25.59 -9.70
CA ALA A 114 8.23 -25.39 -10.52
C ALA A 114 7.96 -26.57 -11.45
N GLU A 115 8.99 -27.18 -12.04
CA GLU A 115 8.85 -28.42 -12.84
C GLU A 115 8.37 -29.59 -11.98
N ALA A 116 8.91 -29.75 -10.77
CA ALA A 116 8.50 -30.79 -9.84
C ALA A 116 7.06 -30.60 -9.36
N GLY A 117 6.69 -29.37 -9.00
CA GLY A 117 5.32 -29.00 -8.62
C GLY A 117 4.34 -29.14 -9.78
N ALA A 118 4.76 -28.73 -10.99
CA ALA A 118 3.97 -28.89 -12.19
C ALA A 118 3.67 -30.37 -12.48
N LYS A 119 4.66 -31.25 -12.31
CA LYS A 119 4.47 -32.69 -12.46
C LYS A 119 3.56 -33.29 -11.39
N ALA A 120 3.65 -32.83 -10.14
CA ALA A 120 2.83 -33.34 -9.04
C ALA A 120 1.35 -32.97 -9.18
N GLU A 121 1.08 -31.76 -9.67
CA GLU A 121 -0.27 -31.20 -9.85
C GLU A 121 -0.81 -31.39 -11.29
N GLU A 122 -0.08 -32.12 -12.14
CA GLU A 122 -0.43 -32.31 -13.56
C GLU A 122 -0.63 -30.97 -14.33
N HIS A 123 0.12 -29.93 -13.97
CA HIS A 123 0.19 -28.65 -14.67
C HIS A 123 1.19 -28.69 -15.84
N ARG A 124 0.74 -28.28 -17.03
CA ARG A 124 1.54 -28.35 -18.26
C ARG A 124 2.40 -27.12 -18.52
N LEU A 125 2.15 -26.02 -17.82
CA LEU A 125 2.80 -24.73 -18.03
C LEU A 125 3.56 -24.32 -16.77
N ILE A 126 4.71 -23.67 -16.97
CA ILE A 126 5.43 -22.94 -15.91
C ILE A 126 5.79 -21.54 -16.40
N VAL A 127 5.88 -20.58 -15.48
CA VAL A 127 6.26 -19.19 -15.78
C VAL A 127 6.95 -18.53 -14.59
N ARG A 128 7.82 -17.54 -14.83
CA ARG A 128 8.46 -16.75 -13.78
C ARG A 128 7.78 -15.41 -13.58
N ALA A 129 7.00 -15.22 -12.52
CA ALA A 129 6.32 -13.96 -12.24
C ALA A 129 7.20 -12.98 -11.44
N THR A 130 6.91 -11.69 -11.57
CA THR A 130 7.52 -10.63 -10.74
C THR A 130 6.48 -10.03 -9.78
N LYS A 131 6.90 -9.59 -8.61
CA LYS A 131 6.08 -8.84 -7.66
C LYS A 131 6.85 -7.62 -7.21
N GLY A 132 6.22 -6.46 -7.28
CA GLY A 132 6.81 -5.18 -6.90
C GLY A 132 5.72 -4.13 -6.77
N PRO A 133 6.09 -2.90 -6.37
CA PRO A 133 5.16 -1.80 -6.23
C PRO A 133 4.46 -1.52 -7.56
N ILE A 134 3.13 -1.49 -7.53
CA ILE A 134 2.31 -1.10 -8.68
C ILE A 134 2.23 0.42 -8.70
N ARG A 135 2.72 1.01 -9.78
CA ARG A 135 2.52 2.44 -10.08
C ARG A 135 1.08 2.65 -10.53
N VAL A 136 0.25 3.29 -9.69
CA VAL A 136 -1.19 3.49 -9.98
C VAL A 136 -1.39 4.39 -11.21
N SER A 137 -0.51 5.38 -11.41
CA SER A 137 -0.59 6.28 -12.56
C SER A 137 -0.54 5.57 -13.91
N ARG A 138 0.00 4.35 -13.99
CA ARG A 138 0.04 3.56 -15.23
C ARG A 138 -1.36 3.22 -15.76
N PHE A 139 -2.38 3.25 -14.91
CA PHE A 139 -3.77 2.95 -15.26
C PHE A 139 -4.60 4.19 -15.57
N PHE A 140 -4.03 5.40 -15.39
CA PHE A 140 -4.68 6.61 -15.86
C PHE A 140 -4.46 6.73 -17.37
N ASP A 141 -5.55 6.82 -18.11
CA ASP A 141 -5.58 7.01 -19.56
C ASP A 141 -6.45 8.24 -19.87
N GLN A 142 -5.88 9.19 -20.61
CA GLN A 142 -6.53 10.47 -20.86
C GLN A 142 -7.76 10.33 -21.78
N GLU A 143 -7.72 9.43 -22.77
CA GLU A 143 -8.82 9.23 -23.72
C GLU A 143 -10.04 8.68 -23.00
N SER A 144 -9.82 7.62 -22.21
CA SER A 144 -10.85 6.98 -21.40
C SER A 144 -11.43 7.94 -20.35
N PHE A 145 -10.61 8.85 -19.80
CA PHE A 145 -11.06 9.86 -18.85
C PHE A 145 -11.94 10.92 -19.52
N ILE A 146 -11.53 11.43 -20.69
CA ILE A 146 -12.29 12.43 -21.45
C ILE A 146 -13.62 11.83 -21.93
N GLU A 147 -13.62 10.60 -22.44
CA GLU A 147 -14.84 9.92 -22.89
C GLU A 147 -15.86 9.79 -21.76
N GLN A 148 -15.43 9.33 -20.58
CA GLN A 148 -16.31 9.26 -19.41
C GLN A 148 -16.80 10.64 -18.95
N ALA A 149 -15.95 11.66 -19.06
CA ALA A 149 -16.33 13.03 -18.71
C ALA A 149 -17.37 13.58 -19.70
N GLU A 150 -17.23 13.32 -21.00
CA GLU A 150 -18.22 13.68 -22.03
C GLU A 150 -19.55 12.97 -21.80
N GLU A 151 -19.53 11.67 -21.46
CA GLU A 151 -20.74 10.92 -21.11
C GLU A 151 -21.45 11.58 -19.90
N ALA A 152 -20.69 12.01 -18.89
CA ALA A 152 -21.24 12.71 -17.73
C ALA A 152 -21.76 14.13 -18.06
N LEU A 153 -21.26 14.74 -19.13
CA LEU A 153 -21.67 16.07 -19.61
C LEU A 153 -22.86 16.02 -20.58
N TYR A 154 -23.40 14.83 -20.86
CA TYR A 154 -24.48 14.66 -21.84
C TYR A 154 -25.70 15.58 -21.55
N ASP A 155 -26.07 15.77 -20.28
CA ASP A 155 -27.20 16.60 -19.87
C ASP A 155 -27.00 18.11 -20.14
N VAL A 156 -25.75 18.54 -20.37
CA VAL A 156 -25.39 19.94 -20.64
C VAL A 156 -24.89 20.16 -22.08
N ALA A 157 -24.82 19.11 -22.89
CA ALA A 157 -24.48 19.19 -24.30
C ALA A 157 -25.57 19.93 -25.09
N ASN A 158 -25.19 20.49 -26.25
CA ASN A 158 -26.15 21.09 -27.16
C ASN A 158 -27.02 20.02 -27.84
N GLU A 159 -28.10 20.44 -28.51
CA GLU A 159 -29.01 19.53 -29.21
C GLU A 159 -28.35 18.73 -30.33
N ASP A 160 -27.23 19.23 -30.86
CA ASP A 160 -26.44 18.61 -31.91
C ASP A 160 -25.50 17.51 -31.37
N GLY A 161 -25.30 17.45 -30.04
CA GLY A 161 -24.41 16.48 -29.40
C GLY A 161 -22.93 16.72 -29.71
N ASP A 162 -22.53 17.97 -29.94
CA ASP A 162 -21.13 18.31 -30.18
C ASP A 162 -20.29 18.02 -28.93
N PRO A 163 -19.07 17.46 -29.08
CA PRO A 163 -18.18 17.21 -27.96
C PRO A 163 -17.80 18.53 -27.26
N LEU A 164 -17.87 18.55 -25.94
CA LEU A 164 -17.56 19.72 -25.12
C LEU A 164 -16.06 19.78 -24.76
N LEU A 165 -15.37 18.64 -24.82
CA LEU A 165 -13.98 18.41 -24.43
C LEU A 165 -13.11 18.04 -25.65
N ASP A 166 -13.34 18.69 -26.79
CA ASP A 166 -12.53 18.52 -28.02
C ASP A 166 -11.23 19.35 -27.97
N PHE A 167 -10.29 18.90 -27.14
CA PHE A 167 -8.98 19.53 -27.00
C PHE A 167 -7.98 19.01 -28.04
N LEU A 168 -6.95 19.82 -28.31
CA LEU A 168 -5.84 19.40 -29.18
C LEU A 168 -5.14 18.15 -28.62
N PRO A 169 -4.72 17.20 -29.48
CA PRO A 169 -4.05 15.97 -29.03
C PRO A 169 -2.83 16.22 -28.15
N GLU A 170 -2.03 17.25 -28.43
CA GLU A 170 -0.87 17.62 -27.62
C GLU A 170 -1.23 18.11 -26.21
N VAL A 171 -2.39 18.75 -26.04
CA VAL A 171 -2.88 19.19 -24.72
C VAL A 171 -3.35 18.00 -23.91
N ASN A 172 -4.00 17.04 -24.56
CA ASN A 172 -4.43 15.79 -23.96
C ASN A 172 -3.24 14.94 -23.47
N LEU A 173 -2.15 14.89 -24.23
CA LEU A 173 -0.91 14.24 -23.81
C LEU A 173 -0.23 14.95 -22.64
N ASP A 174 -0.18 16.29 -22.63
CA ASP A 174 0.33 17.06 -21.49
C ASP A 174 -0.52 16.82 -20.21
N MET A 175 -1.86 16.73 -20.33
CA MET A 175 -2.73 16.34 -19.22
C MET A 175 -2.37 14.95 -18.69
N GLN A 176 -2.16 13.97 -19.58
CA GLN A 176 -1.76 12.63 -19.18
C GLN A 176 -0.49 12.62 -18.35
N GLU A 177 0.55 13.33 -18.81
CA GLU A 177 1.82 13.42 -18.09
C GLU A 177 1.65 14.05 -16.71
N ARG A 178 0.92 15.18 -16.61
CA ARG A 178 0.71 15.90 -15.35
C ARG A 178 -0.11 15.10 -14.34
N VAL A 179 -1.22 14.50 -14.78
CA VAL A 179 -2.08 13.72 -13.89
C VAL A 179 -1.34 12.48 -13.40
N ARG A 180 -0.58 11.81 -14.28
CA ARG A 180 0.24 10.67 -13.86
C ARG A 180 1.32 11.06 -12.85
N ALA A 181 2.00 12.19 -13.06
CA ALA A 181 2.98 12.71 -12.10
C ALA A 181 2.34 13.05 -10.74
N ALA A 182 1.15 13.67 -10.74
CA ALA A 182 0.42 13.97 -9.51
C ALA A 182 -0.02 12.70 -8.76
N ILE A 183 -0.45 11.65 -9.48
CA ILE A 183 -0.76 10.34 -8.88
C ILE A 183 0.49 9.72 -8.26
N ASP A 184 1.64 9.80 -8.94
CA ASP A 184 2.91 9.27 -8.42
C ASP A 184 3.35 10.00 -7.15
N GLU A 185 3.26 11.35 -7.13
CA GLU A 185 3.55 12.17 -5.94
C GLU A 185 2.63 11.80 -4.78
N TRP A 186 1.32 11.69 -5.05
CA TRP A 186 0.34 11.23 -4.06
C TRP A 186 0.68 9.83 -3.52
N GLN A 187 1.05 8.89 -4.41
CA GLN A 187 1.41 7.53 -4.03
C GLN A 187 2.63 7.52 -3.09
N ILE A 188 3.66 8.32 -3.39
CA ILE A 188 4.87 8.46 -2.56
C ILE A 188 4.54 9.11 -1.21
N ALA A 189 3.82 10.24 -1.22
CA ALA A 189 3.48 11.00 -0.02
C ALA A 189 2.72 10.16 1.01
N HIS A 190 1.90 9.23 0.53
CA HIS A 190 1.09 8.34 1.34
C HIS A 190 1.69 6.93 1.52
N ARG A 191 2.88 6.66 0.96
CA ARG A 191 3.56 5.35 0.99
C ARG A 191 2.66 4.21 0.52
N LEU A 192 1.89 4.46 -0.52
CA LEU A 192 0.97 3.48 -1.08
C LEU A 192 1.74 2.54 -2.03
N SER A 193 1.76 1.25 -1.70
CA SER A 193 2.42 0.23 -2.51
C SER A 193 1.51 -0.98 -2.69
N PRO A 194 0.51 -0.88 -3.57
CA PRO A 194 -0.25 -2.06 -3.98
C PRO A 194 0.73 -3.05 -4.63
N VAL A 195 0.65 -4.32 -4.23
CA VAL A 195 1.53 -5.38 -4.74
C VAL A 195 0.72 -6.59 -5.18
N ALA A 196 1.01 -7.07 -6.37
CA ALA A 196 0.45 -8.30 -6.92
C ALA A 196 1.55 -9.04 -7.70
N TRP A 197 1.39 -10.36 -7.85
CA TRP A 197 2.16 -11.11 -8.83
C TRP A 197 1.74 -10.71 -10.23
N ARG A 198 2.72 -10.45 -11.09
CA ARG A 198 2.54 -10.00 -12.47
C ARG A 198 3.10 -11.06 -13.40
N PHE A 199 2.25 -11.52 -14.30
CA PHE A 199 2.50 -12.57 -15.30
C PHE A 199 2.52 -11.99 -16.73
N ASP A 200 2.23 -10.70 -16.88
CA ASP A 200 2.20 -9.93 -18.13
C ASP A 200 3.59 -9.36 -18.50
N SER A 201 4.47 -9.29 -17.52
CA SER A 201 5.82 -8.72 -17.59
C SER A 201 6.90 -9.77 -17.34
N SER A 202 6.51 -11.04 -17.33
CA SER A 202 7.37 -12.19 -17.09
C SER A 202 8.01 -12.74 -18.36
N ASP A 203 9.01 -13.59 -18.16
CA ASP A 203 9.53 -14.48 -19.20
C ASP A 203 8.39 -15.23 -19.92
N PRO A 204 8.61 -15.65 -21.19
CA PRO A 204 7.60 -16.42 -21.92
C PRO A 204 7.16 -17.66 -21.11
N VAL A 205 5.86 -17.97 -21.19
CA VAL A 205 5.31 -19.20 -20.63
C VAL A 205 6.02 -20.40 -21.25
N GLU A 206 6.48 -21.32 -20.41
CA GLU A 206 7.16 -22.53 -20.81
C GLU A 206 6.24 -23.74 -20.68
N ILE A 207 6.35 -24.70 -21.61
CA ILE A 207 5.76 -26.03 -21.43
C ILE A 207 6.67 -26.82 -20.50
N ALA A 208 6.12 -27.33 -19.39
CA ALA A 208 6.84 -28.15 -18.43
C ALA A 208 7.43 -29.40 -19.13
N ALA A 209 8.66 -29.76 -18.79
CA ALA A 209 9.40 -30.81 -19.49
C ALA A 209 8.66 -32.16 -19.44
N TRP A 210 7.99 -32.47 -18.34
CA TRP A 210 7.21 -33.72 -18.19
C TRP A 210 6.03 -33.79 -19.18
N ALA A 211 5.45 -32.64 -19.54
CA ALA A 211 4.29 -32.54 -20.42
C ALA A 211 4.66 -32.64 -21.91
N THR A 212 5.92 -32.41 -22.28
CA THR A 212 6.41 -32.60 -23.66
C THR A 212 6.54 -34.07 -24.07
N GLY A 213 6.63 -35.00 -23.11
CA GLY A 213 6.84 -36.43 -23.34
C GLY A 213 5.56 -37.28 -23.49
N GLY A 214 4.37 -36.67 -23.39
CA GLY A 214 3.08 -37.39 -23.37
C GLY A 214 2.32 -37.43 -24.71
N ALA A 215 2.85 -36.84 -25.78
CA ALA A 215 2.30 -36.95 -27.12
C ALA A 215 3.04 -38.05 -27.90
N ALA A 216 2.69 -39.31 -27.64
CA ALA A 216 3.05 -40.47 -28.46
C ALA A 216 1.84 -41.39 -28.60
#